data_AF-A0AA92R9V3-F1
#
_entry.id   AF-A0AA92R9V3-F1
#
_cell.length_a   1.000
_cell.length_b   1.000
_cell.length_c   1.000
_cell.angle_alpha   90.00
_cell.angle_beta   90.00
_cell.angle_gamma   90.00
#
_symmetry.space_group_name_H-M   'P 1'
#
loop_
_entity.id
_entity.type
_entity.pdbx_description
1 polymer ?
#
loop_
_entity_poly.entity_id
_entity_poly.type
_entity_poly.pdbx_seq_one_letter_code
_entity_poly.pdbx_strand_id
1 'polypeptide(L)'
;MNFKSVAWVLALLVAGLAFFLAATVAWIAGWAWVLALLGAVWGVFLLAQLKRWVPLRDVAWAANVGIGVSVIRWFDLPAESVSGLARLALFGAGAMCLVFFALIGPGLLGRIAERLRPPPEPELPVEQPASPERLRRWDPKD
;
A
#
# COMPACT_ATOMS: atom_id res chain seq x y z
N MET A 1 -29.23 -4.82 49.78
CA MET A 1 -27.93 -5.10 49.13
C MET A 1 -26.82 -4.81 50.12
N ASN A 2 -25.84 -5.72 50.28
CA ASN A 2 -24.71 -5.53 51.19
C ASN A 2 -23.67 -4.60 50.52
N PHE A 3 -22.99 -3.74 51.30
CA PHE A 3 -22.01 -2.75 50.81
C PHE A 3 -20.90 -3.41 49.96
N LYS A 4 -20.51 -4.65 50.30
CA LYS A 4 -19.58 -5.46 49.50
C LYS A 4 -20.09 -5.75 48.08
N SER A 5 -21.38 -6.06 47.90
CA SER A 5 -21.94 -6.32 46.57
C SER A 5 -21.98 -5.05 45.72
N VAL A 6 -22.25 -3.89 46.33
CA VAL A 6 -22.20 -2.60 45.64
C VAL A 6 -20.77 -2.26 45.22
N ALA A 7 -19.79 -2.46 46.10
CA ALA A 7 -18.38 -2.25 45.79
C ALA A 7 -17.89 -3.15 44.65
N TRP A 8 -18.31 -4.41 44.61
CA TRP A 8 -17.99 -5.34 43.51
C TRP A 8 -18.63 -4.92 42.19
N VAL A 9 -19.91 -4.51 42.19
CA VAL A 9 -20.56 -4.00 40.98
C VAL A 9 -19.85 -2.75 40.48
N LEU A 10 -19.47 -1.83 41.37
CA LEU A 10 -18.72 -0.63 41.00
C LEU A 10 -17.34 -0.99 40.41
N ALA A 11 -16.63 -1.93 41.03
CA ALA A 11 -15.33 -2.40 40.54
C ALA A 11 -15.44 -3.04 39.15
N LEU A 12 -16.49 -3.84 38.91
CA LEU A 12 -16.75 -4.45 37.60
C LEU A 12 -17.09 -3.40 36.54
N LEU A 13 -17.87 -2.37 36.89
CA LEU A 13 -18.18 -1.26 35.99
C LEU A 13 -16.92 -0.47 35.61
N VAL A 14 -16.06 -0.17 36.58
CA VAL A 14 -14.78 0.51 36.34
C VAL A 14 -13.85 -0.35 35.49
N ALA A 15 -13.75 -1.65 35.76
CA ALA A 15 -12.95 -2.58 34.97
C ALA A 15 -13.47 -2.69 33.52
N GLY A 16 -14.79 -2.78 33.34
CA GLY A 16 -15.43 -2.77 32.02
C GLY A 16 -15.14 -1.48 31.25
N LEU A 17 -15.22 -0.33 31.92
CA LEU A 17 -14.87 0.96 31.30
C LEU A 17 -13.39 1.01 30.90
N ALA A 18 -12.48 0.59 31.78
CA ALA A 18 -11.05 0.55 31.48
C ALA A 18 -10.74 -0.37 30.29
N PHE A 19 -11.35 -1.56 30.25
CA PHE A 19 -11.23 -2.48 29.12
C PHE A 19 -11.75 -1.87 27.82
N PHE A 20 -12.93 -1.25 27.85
CA PHE A 20 -13.52 -0.60 26.68
C PHE A 20 -12.63 0.53 26.13
N LEU A 21 -12.09 1.37 27.01
CA LEU A 21 -11.18 2.44 26.63
C LEU A 21 -9.88 1.88 26.03
N ALA A 22 -9.28 0.86 26.66
CA ALA A 22 -8.08 0.21 26.14
C ALA A 22 -8.32 -0.44 24.77
N ALA A 23 -9.44 -1.13 24.59
CA ALA A 23 -9.83 -1.72 23.30
C ALA A 23 -10.04 -0.66 22.23
N THR A 24 -10.68 0.47 22.58
CA THR A 24 -10.90 1.60 21.66
C THR A 24 -9.58 2.24 21.23
N VAL A 25 -8.66 2.47 22.17
CA VAL A 25 -7.32 3.01 21.86
C VAL A 25 -6.54 2.05 20.98
N ALA A 26 -6.55 0.76 21.29
CA ALA A 26 -5.89 -0.26 20.47
C ALA A 26 -6.46 -0.32 19.05
N TRP A 27 -7.79 -0.18 18.92
CA TRP A 27 -8.46 -0.12 17.62
C TRP A 27 -8.02 1.10 16.81
N ILE A 28 -8.05 2.30 17.40
CA ILE A 28 -7.61 3.54 16.74
C ILE A 28 -6.13 3.45 16.34
N ALA A 29 -5.27 2.97 17.24
CA ALA A 29 -3.85 2.79 16.96
C ALA A 29 -3.61 1.78 15.83
N GLY A 30 -4.38 0.68 15.80
CA GLY A 30 -4.35 -0.30 14.71
C GLY A 30 -4.73 0.32 13.36
N TRP A 31 -5.81 1.11 13.30
CA TRP A 31 -6.18 1.83 12.08
C TRP A 31 -5.14 2.85 11.66
N ALA A 32 -4.62 3.63 12.61
CA ALA A 32 -3.55 4.59 12.35
C ALA A 32 -2.32 3.90 11.76
N TRP A 33 -1.96 2.73 12.27
CA TRP A 33 -0.85 1.92 11.76
C TRP A 33 -1.09 1.43 10.33
N VAL A 34 -2.27 0.88 10.04
CA VAL A 34 -2.63 0.41 8.70
C VAL A 34 -2.62 1.55 7.69
N LEU A 35 -3.21 2.70 8.05
CA LEU A 35 -3.24 3.88 7.19
C LEU A 35 -1.84 4.48 6.99
N ALA A 36 -1.00 4.50 8.02
CA ALA A 36 0.38 4.96 7.91
C ALA A 36 1.20 4.06 6.99
N LEU A 37 1.06 2.73 7.10
CA LEU A 37 1.73 1.78 6.22
C LEU A 37 1.26 1.94 4.77
N LEU A 38 -0.05 2.06 4.55
CA LEU A 38 -0.61 2.29 3.22
C LEU A 38 -0.10 3.60 2.63
N GLY A 39 -0.11 4.68 3.42
CA GLY A 39 0.42 5.98 3.03
C GLY A 39 1.91 5.91 2.67
N ALA A 40 2.71 5.16 3.43
CA ALA A 40 4.12 4.94 3.13
C ALA A 40 4.31 4.20 1.80
N VAL A 41 3.59 3.09 1.58
CA VAL A 41 3.67 2.32 0.33
C VAL A 41 3.23 3.16 -0.88
N TRP A 42 2.14 3.90 -0.76
CA TRP A 42 1.65 4.78 -1.82
C TRP A 42 2.59 5.95 -2.09
N GLY A 43 3.16 6.55 -1.03
CA GLY A 43 4.16 7.59 -1.14
C GLY A 43 5.42 7.11 -1.85
N VAL A 44 5.94 5.93 -1.49
CA VAL A 44 7.08 5.30 -2.18
C VAL A 44 6.75 5.00 -3.63
N PHE A 45 5.56 4.46 -3.92
CA PHE A 45 5.13 4.20 -5.30
C PHE A 45 5.08 5.49 -6.15
N LEU A 46 4.48 6.56 -5.61
CA LEU A 46 4.42 7.87 -6.27
C LEU A 46 5.82 8.44 -6.50
N LEU A 47 6.69 8.41 -5.48
CA LEU A 47 8.06 8.90 -5.58
C LEU A 47 8.85 8.11 -6.64
N ALA A 48 8.74 6.80 -6.63
CA ALA A 48 9.37 5.92 -7.61
C ALA A 48 8.89 6.22 -9.03
N GLN A 49 7.59 6.45 -9.21
CA GLN A 49 7.02 6.88 -10.50
C GLN A 49 7.57 8.23 -10.94
N LEU A 50 7.58 9.24 -10.07
CA LEU A 50 8.11 10.56 -10.39
C LEU A 50 9.59 10.48 -10.82
N LYS A 51 10.39 9.67 -10.11
CA LYS A 51 11.84 9.50 -10.33
C LYS A 51 12.22 8.45 -11.38
N ARG A 52 11.27 7.78 -12.04
CA ARG A 52 11.53 6.68 -13.01
C ARG A 52 12.24 5.46 -12.40
N TRP A 53 12.09 5.24 -11.09
CA TRP A 53 12.70 4.10 -10.41
C TRP A 53 11.82 2.86 -10.52
N VAL A 54 11.93 2.19 -11.67
CA VAL A 54 11.13 1.00 -12.01
C VAL A 54 11.21 -0.10 -10.93
N PRO A 55 12.39 -0.49 -10.41
CA PRO A 55 12.45 -1.57 -9.41
C PRO A 55 11.72 -1.21 -8.11
N LEU A 56 11.86 0.04 -7.64
CA LEU A 56 11.22 0.49 -6.41
C LEU A 56 9.70 0.60 -6.57
N ARG A 57 9.24 1.03 -7.75
CA ARG A 57 7.82 1.06 -8.09
C ARG A 57 7.21 -0.33 -8.03
N ASP A 58 7.88 -1.32 -8.61
CA ASP A 58 7.37 -2.69 -8.68
C ASP A 58 7.34 -3.36 -7.30
N VAL A 59 8.35 -3.08 -6.45
CA VAL A 59 8.34 -3.49 -5.03
C VAL A 59 7.20 -2.83 -4.26
N ALA A 60 7.00 -1.51 -4.42
CA ALA A 60 5.90 -0.80 -3.75
C ALA A 60 4.53 -1.29 -4.24
N TRP A 61 4.41 -1.63 -5.52
CA TRP A 61 3.22 -2.27 -6.07
C TRP A 61 2.97 -3.64 -5.44
N ALA A 62 3.98 -4.50 -5.36
CA ALA A 62 3.86 -5.81 -4.74
C ALA A 62 3.50 -5.71 -3.25
N ALA A 63 4.09 -4.75 -2.52
CA ALA A 63 3.72 -4.46 -1.14
C ALA A 63 2.26 -4.01 -1.01
N ASN A 64 1.77 -3.17 -1.93
CA ASN A 64 0.38 -2.73 -1.96
C ASN A 64 -0.58 -3.90 -2.21
N VAL A 65 -0.23 -4.83 -3.10
CA VAL A 65 -0.98 -6.07 -3.31
C VAL A 65 -1.00 -6.92 -2.04
N GLY A 66 0.14 -7.05 -1.35
CA GLY A 66 0.23 -7.74 -0.06
C GLY A 66 -0.66 -7.13 1.03
N ILE A 67 -0.77 -5.80 1.09
CA ILE A 67 -1.74 -5.11 1.96
C ILE A 67 -3.17 -5.50 1.55
N GLY A 68 -3.49 -5.49 0.26
CA GLY A 68 -4.80 -5.91 -0.24
C GLY A 68 -5.16 -7.35 0.16
N VAL A 69 -4.20 -8.29 0.07
CA VAL A 69 -4.38 -9.66 0.54
C VAL A 69 -4.65 -9.70 2.05
N SER A 70 -3.93 -8.90 2.83
CA SER A 70 -4.14 -8.82 4.29
C SER A 70 -5.55 -8.33 4.65
N VAL A 71 -6.07 -7.35 3.90
CA VAL A 71 -7.46 -6.86 4.05
C VAL A 71 -8.48 -7.96 3.72
N ILE A 72 -8.23 -8.77 2.69
CA ILE A 72 -9.13 -9.87 2.33
C ILE A 72 -9.22 -10.91 3.44
N ARG A 73 -8.11 -11.19 4.14
CA ARG A 73 -8.11 -12.12 5.27
C ARG A 73 -8.97 -11.66 6.45
N TRP A 74 -9.31 -10.37 6.53
CA TRP A 74 -10.29 -9.91 7.52
C TRP A 74 -11.70 -10.46 7.23
N PHE A 75 -11.97 -10.90 6.00
CA PHE A 75 -13.20 -11.57 5.64
C PHE A 75 -13.21 -13.07 5.99
N ASP A 76 -12.09 -13.69 6.38
CA ASP A 76 -12.02 -15.12 6.69
C ASP A 76 -12.98 -15.47 7.84
N LEU A 77 -12.91 -14.73 8.95
CA LEU A 77 -13.78 -14.89 10.12
C LEU A 77 -15.29 -14.79 9.80
N PRO A 78 -15.79 -13.71 9.14
CA PRO A 78 -17.20 -13.64 8.78
C PRO A 78 -17.59 -14.69 7.73
N ALA A 79 -16.70 -15.08 6.82
CA ALA A 79 -16.98 -16.09 5.79
C ALA A 79 -17.25 -17.49 6.36
N GLU A 80 -16.68 -17.82 7.52
CA GLU A 80 -16.96 -19.07 8.23
C GLU A 80 -18.36 -19.11 8.84
N SER A 81 -18.94 -17.93 9.14
CA SER A 81 -20.24 -17.81 9.80
C SER A 81 -21.44 -17.68 8.85
N VAL A 82 -21.22 -17.57 7.53
CA VAL A 82 -22.27 -17.35 6.53
C VAL A 82 -22.23 -18.37 5.39
N SER A 83 -23.37 -18.58 4.73
CA SER A 83 -23.51 -19.53 3.62
C SER A 83 -24.30 -18.94 2.44
N GLY A 84 -24.35 -19.66 1.32
CA GLY A 84 -25.11 -19.27 0.14
C GLY A 84 -24.68 -17.93 -0.46
N LEU A 85 -25.65 -17.07 -0.78
CA LEU A 85 -25.42 -15.77 -1.41
C LEU A 85 -24.56 -14.82 -0.56
N ALA A 86 -24.66 -14.89 0.77
CA ALA A 86 -23.84 -14.07 1.66
C ALA A 86 -22.35 -14.45 1.56
N ARG A 87 -22.04 -15.74 1.43
CA ARG A 87 -20.67 -16.22 1.22
C ARG A 87 -20.15 -15.82 -0.16
N LEU A 88 -20.99 -15.86 -1.19
CA LEU A 88 -20.64 -15.38 -2.53
C LEU A 88 -20.34 -13.87 -2.52
N ALA A 89 -21.12 -13.08 -1.79
CA ALA A 89 -20.88 -11.64 -1.64
C ALA A 89 -19.52 -11.35 -0.98
N LEU A 90 -19.10 -12.15 0.02
CA LEU A 90 -17.78 -12.01 0.64
C LEU A 90 -16.63 -12.35 -0.34
N PHE A 91 -16.78 -13.38 -1.17
CA PHE A 91 -15.82 -13.65 -2.25
C PHE A 91 -15.77 -12.50 -3.27
N GLY A 92 -16.93 -11.94 -3.62
CA GLY A 92 -17.02 -10.76 -4.48
C GLY A 92 -16.31 -9.55 -3.88
N ALA A 93 -16.54 -9.27 -2.59
CA ALA A 93 -15.85 -8.21 -1.87
C ALA A 93 -14.33 -8.42 -1.85
N GLY A 94 -13.87 -9.65 -1.61
CA GLY A 94 -12.46 -10.01 -1.67
C GLY A 94 -11.85 -9.78 -3.05
N ALA A 95 -12.55 -10.18 -4.12
CA ALA A 95 -12.12 -9.92 -5.49
C ALA A 95 -12.06 -8.42 -5.81
N MET A 96 -13.05 -7.64 -5.35
CA MET A 96 -13.05 -6.18 -5.49
C MET A 96 -11.86 -5.53 -4.75
N CYS A 97 -11.51 -6.02 -3.56
CA CYS A 97 -10.30 -5.59 -2.85
C CYS A 97 -9.05 -5.87 -3.69
N LEU A 98 -8.89 -7.07 -4.27
CA LEU A 98 -7.75 -7.36 -5.15
C LEU A 98 -7.70 -6.42 -6.34
N VAL A 99 -8.82 -6.22 -7.04
CA VAL A 99 -8.89 -5.31 -8.19
C VAL A 99 -8.48 -3.90 -7.77
N PHE A 100 -8.96 -3.43 -6.62
CA PHE A 100 -8.61 -2.12 -6.11
C PHE A 100 -7.10 -1.98 -5.82
N PHE A 101 -6.53 -2.90 -5.03
CA PHE A 101 -5.13 -2.80 -4.61
C PHE A 101 -4.14 -3.18 -5.72
N ALA A 102 -4.48 -4.09 -6.63
CA ALA A 102 -3.58 -4.47 -7.71
C ALA A 102 -3.63 -3.51 -8.90
N LEU A 103 -4.80 -2.92 -9.20
CA LEU A 103 -5.03 -2.19 -10.44
C LEU A 103 -5.46 -0.74 -10.20
N ILE A 104 -6.59 -0.53 -9.52
CA ILE A 104 -7.23 0.80 -9.44
C ILE A 104 -6.35 1.80 -8.69
N GLY A 105 -5.92 1.45 -7.46
CA GLY A 105 -5.08 2.31 -6.63
C GLY A 105 -3.76 2.68 -7.32
N PRO A 106 -2.93 1.70 -7.72
CA PRO A 106 -1.69 1.97 -8.43
C PRO A 106 -1.89 2.74 -9.75
N GLY A 107 -2.95 2.44 -10.50
CA GLY A 107 -3.28 3.14 -11.75
C GLY A 107 -3.62 4.61 -11.53
N LEU A 108 -4.41 4.92 -10.49
CA LEU A 108 -4.72 6.30 -10.10
C LEU A 108 -3.47 7.05 -9.65
N LEU A 109 -2.63 6.43 -8.82
CA LEU A 109 -1.36 7.00 -8.38
C LEU A 109 -0.41 7.24 -9.56
N GLY A 110 -0.33 6.29 -10.49
CA GLY A 110 0.44 6.43 -11.72
C GLY A 110 -0.03 7.63 -12.55
N ARG A 111 -1.34 7.78 -12.73
CA ARG A 111 -1.94 8.92 -13.44
C ARG A 111 -1.67 10.26 -12.76
N ILE A 112 -1.67 10.30 -11.42
CA ILE A 112 -1.28 11.49 -10.65
C ILE A 112 0.20 11.80 -10.88
N ALA A 113 1.07 10.79 -10.79
CA ALA A 113 2.49 10.96 -11.02
C ALA A 113 2.81 11.45 -12.43
N GLU A 114 2.11 10.94 -13.46
CA GLU A 114 2.24 11.40 -14.86
C GLU A 114 1.88 12.88 -15.01
N ARG A 115 0.80 13.34 -14.37
CA ARG A 115 0.37 14.75 -14.41
C ARG A 115 1.35 15.69 -13.71
N LEU A 116 1.99 15.22 -12.64
CA LEU A 116 2.94 16.00 -11.86
C LEU A 116 4.37 15.93 -12.40
N ARG A 117 4.63 15.06 -13.37
CA ARG A 117 5.98 14.79 -13.84
C ARG A 117 6.51 15.95 -14.68
N PRO A 118 7.74 16.44 -14.42
CA PRO A 118 8.42 17.28 -15.39
C PRO A 118 8.74 16.49 -16.68
N PRO A 119 8.86 17.17 -17.83
CA PRO A 119 9.26 16.55 -19.08
C PRO A 119 10.56 15.76 -18.92
N PRO A 120 10.77 14.69 -19.71
CA PRO A 120 12.08 14.04 -19.77
C PRO A 120 13.17 15.07 -20.05
N GLU A 121 14.28 15.02 -19.31
CA GLU A 121 15.48 15.73 -19.75
C GLU A 121 15.85 15.22 -21.15
N PRO A 122 16.15 16.11 -22.09
CA PRO A 122 16.62 15.71 -23.41
C PRO A 122 17.82 14.77 -23.23
N GLU A 123 17.81 13.65 -23.94
CA GLU A 123 19.00 12.81 -24.00
C GLU A 123 20.16 13.71 -24.47
N LEU A 124 21.18 13.87 -23.62
CA LEU A 124 22.41 14.54 -24.01
C LEU A 124 22.87 13.89 -25.32
N PRO A 125 23.37 14.66 -26.30
CA PRO A 125 23.90 14.08 -27.52
C PRO A 125 24.96 13.07 -27.12
N VAL A 126 24.62 11.79 -27.16
CA VAL A 126 25.58 10.71 -26.94
C VAL A 126 26.52 10.85 -28.12
N GLU A 127 27.80 11.12 -27.85
CA GLU A 127 28.80 11.10 -28.90
C GLU A 127 28.68 9.74 -29.59
N GLN A 128 28.23 9.78 -30.85
CA GLN A 128 28.19 8.56 -31.63
C GLN A 128 29.60 8.03 -31.71
N PRO A 129 29.83 6.74 -31.42
CA PRO A 129 31.16 6.16 -31.51
C PRO A 129 31.74 6.50 -32.88
N ALA A 130 32.99 7.00 -32.89
CA ALA A 130 33.62 7.50 -34.10
C ALA A 130 33.49 6.47 -35.22
N SER A 131 32.98 6.91 -36.39
CA SER A 131 32.81 6.01 -37.52
C SER A 131 34.16 5.36 -37.90
N PRO A 132 34.17 4.12 -38.43
CA PRO A 132 35.40 3.43 -38.82
C PRO A 132 36.28 4.26 -39.77
N GLU A 133 35.66 5.11 -40.58
CA GLU A 133 36.32 6.04 -41.49
C GLU A 133 37.07 7.18 -40.77
N ARG A 134 36.51 7.70 -39.66
CA ARG A 134 37.19 8.71 -38.82
C ARG A 134 38.37 8.11 -38.06
N LEU A 135 38.24 6.86 -37.62
CA LEU A 135 39.33 6.12 -36.96
C LEU A 135 40.48 5.84 -37.94
N ARG A 136 40.19 5.49 -39.20
CA ARG A 136 41.23 5.30 -40.24
C ARG A 136 41.96 6.59 -40.62
N ARG A 137 41.34 7.76 -40.47
CA ARG A 137 42.01 9.05 -40.72
C ARG A 137 42.91 9.51 -39.58
N TRP A 138 42.76 8.92 -38.39
CA TRP A 138 43.59 9.22 -37.22
C TRP A 138 44.85 8.35 -37.16
N ASP A 139 45.10 7.50 -38.15
CA ASP A 139 46.34 6.73 -38.15
C ASP A 139 47.53 7.73 -38.17
N PRO A 140 48.45 7.71 -37.19
CA PRO A 140 49.58 8.62 -37.18
C PRO A 140 50.38 8.34 -38.44
N LYS A 141 50.54 9.35 -39.31
CA LYS A 141 51.51 9.25 -40.38
C LYS A 141 52.89 9.23 -39.74
N ASP A 142 53.55 8.07 -39.79
CA ASP A 142 55.00 7.92 -39.60
C ASP A 142 55.78 8.91 -40.48
#